data_AF-A0A0M2V3R0-F1
#
_entry.id   AF-A0A0M2V3R0-F1
#
_cell.length_a   1.000
_cell.length_b   1.000
_cell.length_c   1.000
_cell.angle_alpha   90.00
_cell.angle_beta   90.00
_cell.angle_gamma   90.00
#
_symmetry.space_group_name_H-M   'P 1'
#
loop_
_entity.id
_entity.type
_entity.pdbx_description
1 polymer ?
#
loop_
_entity_poly.entity_id
_entity_poly.type
_entity_poly.pdbx_seq_one_letter_code
_entity_poly.pdbx_strand_id
1 'polypeptide(L)' 'ALYVRKVMTLNNEIVLKSLIGYGLFFFIIWLVLAGVLIFSGSAEFSVRGLGFSFLVLQVPTLVLVIKTKLRLSKSAIK' A
#
# COMPACT_ATOMS: atom_id res chain seq x y z
N ALA A 1 16.02 -17.90 22.08
CA ALA A 1 16.28 -16.67 21.28
C ALA A 1 16.17 -16.88 19.77
N LEU A 2 16.78 -17.93 19.19
CA LEU A 2 16.77 -18.20 17.74
C LEU A 2 15.37 -18.33 17.12
N TYR A 3 14.45 -19.01 17.80
CA TYR A 3 13.06 -19.18 17.34
C TYR A 3 12.31 -17.85 17.19
N VAL A 4 12.38 -16.98 18.21
CA VAL A 4 11.74 -15.64 18.22
C VAL A 4 12.30 -14.77 17.07
N ARG A 5 13.61 -14.83 16.82
CA ARG A 5 14.24 -14.07 15.73
C ARG A 5 13.74 -14.56 14.36
N LYS A 6 13.60 -15.87 14.17
CA LYS A 6 13.09 -16.48 12.92
C LYS A 6 11.63 -16.09 12.63
N VAL A 7 10.77 -16.11 13.66
CA VAL A 7 9.37 -15.69 13.54
C VAL A 7 9.27 -14.19 13.21
N MET A 8 10.10 -13.36 13.84
CA MET A 8 10.13 -11.92 13.57
C MET A 8 10.58 -11.60 12.14
N THR A 9 11.58 -12.30 11.61
CA THR A 9 12.01 -12.13 10.21
C THR A 9 10.94 -12.56 9.22
N LEU A 10 10.24 -13.67 9.47
CA LEU A 10 9.15 -14.14 8.60
C LEU A 10 7.97 -13.14 8.59
N ASN A 11 7.58 -12.63 9.76
CA ASN A 11 6.52 -11.63 9.87
C ASN A 11 6.88 -10.34 9.12
N ASN A 12 8.13 -9.88 9.21
CA ASN A 12 8.60 -8.71 8.46
C ASN A 12 8.56 -8.95 6.95
N GLU A 13 8.92 -10.15 6.48
CA GLU A 13 8.83 -10.52 5.06
C GLU A 13 7.38 -10.51 4.57
N ILE A 14 6.43 -11.03 5.36
CA ILE A 14 5.00 -11.01 5.02
C ILE A 14 4.48 -9.57 4.97
N VAL A 15 4.85 -8.73 5.94
CA VAL A 15 4.48 -7.31 5.97
C VAL A 15 5.03 -6.60 4.74
N LEU A 16 6.30 -6.83 4.38
CA LEU A 16 6.92 -6.24 3.19
C LEU A 16 6.24 -6.70 1.89
N LYS A 17 5.96 -8.00 1.75
CA LYS A 17 5.20 -8.54 0.62
C LYS A 17 3.80 -7.92 0.52
N SER A 18 3.13 -7.72 1.66
CA SER A 18 1.81 -7.06 1.69
C SER A 18 1.89 -5.57 1.31
N LEU A 19 2.93 -4.87 1.75
CA LEU A 19 3.17 -3.47 1.40
C LEU A 19 3.39 -3.32 -0.10
N ILE A 20 4.24 -4.16 -0.68
CA ILE A 20 4.50 -4.16 -2.13
C ILE A 20 3.22 -4.53 -2.89
N GLY A 21 2.51 -5.59 -2.47
CA GLY A 21 1.30 -6.05 -3.16
C GLY A 21 0.17 -5.02 -3.16
N TYR A 22 -0.19 -4.50 -1.98
CA TYR A 22 -1.22 -3.47 -1.87
C TYR A 22 -0.78 -2.15 -2.52
N GLY A 23 0.48 -1.74 -2.33
CA GLY A 23 1.02 -0.54 -2.94
C GLY A 23 0.98 -0.58 -4.46
N LEU A 24 1.38 -1.71 -5.06
CA LEU A 24 1.35 -1.90 -6.51
C LEU A 24 -0.09 -1.91 -7.05
N PHE A 25 -1.03 -2.54 -6.33
CA PHE A 25 -2.44 -2.54 -6.69
C PHE A 25 -3.03 -1.11 -6.75
N PHE A 26 -2.86 -0.32 -5.69
CA PHE A 26 -3.36 1.05 -5.65
C PHE A 26 -2.60 1.99 -6.60
N PHE A 27 -1.31 1.72 -6.87
CA PHE A 27 -0.54 2.44 -7.87
C PHE A 27 -1.08 2.22 -9.29
N ILE A 28 -1.44 0.98 -9.64
CA ILE A 28 -2.06 0.68 -10.95
C ILE A 28 -3.41 1.40 -11.08
N ILE A 29 -4.25 1.36 -10.05
CA ILE A 29 -5.51 2.10 -10.04
C ILE A 29 -5.26 3.59 -10.26
N TRP A 30 -4.29 4.16 -9.56
CA TRP A 30 -3.91 5.56 -9.74
C TRP A 30 -3.44 5.85 -11.17
N LEU A 31 -2.60 5.00 -11.76
CA LEU A 31 -2.12 5.15 -13.14
C LEU A 31 -3.28 5.15 -14.15
N VAL A 32 -4.25 4.25 -13.99
CA VAL A 32 -5.42 4.18 -14.87
C VAL A 32 -6.24 5.46 -14.76
N LEU A 33 -6.54 5.92 -13.55
CA LEU A 33 -7.28 7.16 -13.32
C LEU A 33 -6.53 8.38 -13.86
N ALA A 34 -5.21 8.44 -13.65
CA ALA A 34 -4.35 9.50 -14.16
C ALA A 34 -4.36 9.52 -15.70
N GLY A 35 -4.24 8.35 -16.33
CA GLY A 35 -4.31 8.20 -17.78
C GLY A 35 -5.65 8.71 -18.32
N VAL A 36 -6.78 8.28 -17.75
CA VAL A 36 -8.11 8.76 -18.14
C VAL A 36 -8.22 10.28 -18.06
N LEU A 37 -7.74 10.88 -16.97
CA LEU A 37 -7.77 12.33 -16.80
C LEU A 37 -6.91 13.06 -17.84
N ILE A 38 -5.70 12.57 -18.12
CA ILE A 38 -4.79 13.15 -19.12
C ILE A 38 -5.39 13.05 -20.52
N PHE A 39 -5.85 11.86 -20.92
CA PHE A 39 -6.37 11.61 -22.27
C PHE A 39 -7.74 12.24 -22.52
N SER A 40 -8.52 12.48 -21.47
CA SER A 40 -9.79 13.22 -21.57
C SER A 40 -9.61 14.70 -21.89
N GLY A 41 -8.37 15.22 -21.87
CA GLY A 41 -8.07 16.63 -22.17
C GLY A 41 -8.75 17.60 -21.19
N SER A 42 -9.06 17.15 -19.97
CA SER A 42 -9.79 17.97 -19.01
C SER A 42 -8.97 19.23 -18.67
N ALA A 43 -9.58 20.40 -18.87
CA ALA A 43 -8.95 21.70 -18.65
C ALA A 43 -8.61 21.97 -17.16
N GLU A 44 -9.12 21.14 -16.25
CA GLU A 44 -8.87 21.21 -14.81
C GLU A 44 -7.76 20.24 -14.35
N PHE A 45 -7.01 19.68 -15.29
CA PHE A 45 -5.92 18.77 -14.98
C PHE A 45 -4.78 19.51 -14.26
N SER A 46 -4.74 19.39 -12.93
CA SER A 46 -3.68 19.91 -12.09
C SER A 46 -2.70 18.81 -11.70
N VAL A 47 -1.41 19.00 -12.01
CA VAL A 47 -0.32 18.12 -11.55
C VAL A 47 -0.32 17.97 -10.03
N ARG A 48 -0.68 19.03 -9.30
CA ARG A 48 -0.83 19.00 -7.84
C ARG A 48 -1.99 18.10 -7.42
N GLY A 49 -3.12 18.13 -8.15
CA GLY A 49 -4.27 17.26 -7.92
C GLY A 49 -3.93 15.79 -8.12
N LEU A 50 -3.13 15.45 -9.13
CA LEU A 50 -2.62 14.09 -9.34
C LEU A 50 -1.70 13.62 -8.21
N GLY A 51 -0.81 14.49 -7.72
CA GLY A 51 0.03 14.19 -6.58
C GLY A 51 -0.78 13.96 -5.31
N PHE A 52 -1.82 14.77 -5.08
CA PHE A 52 -2.73 14.61 -3.95
C PHE A 52 -3.53 13.31 -4.04
N SER A 53 -4.08 12.97 -5.21
CA SER A 53 -4.83 11.73 -5.40
C SER A 53 -3.96 10.48 -5.21
N PHE A 54 -2.69 10.55 -5.60
CA PHE A 54 -1.72 9.49 -5.30
C PHE A 54 -1.57 9.29 -3.78
N LEU A 55 -1.34 10.37 -3.02
CA LEU A 55 -1.19 10.31 -1.56
C LEU A 55 -2.45 9.77 -0.89
N VAL A 56 -3.64 10.21 -1.34
CA VAL A 56 -4.93 9.71 -0.84
C VAL A 56 -5.05 8.19 -1.06
N LEU A 57 -4.63 7.68 -2.21
CA LEU A 57 -4.64 6.24 -2.51
C LEU A 57 -3.59 5.45 -1.73
N GLN A 58 -2.52 6.08 -1.25
CA GLN A 58 -1.56 5.41 -0.36
C GLN A 58 -2.08 5.23 1.07
N VAL A 59 -3.07 6.02 1.52
CA VAL A 59 -3.65 5.87 2.86
C VAL A 59 -4.30 4.48 3.04
N PRO A 60 -5.19 4.00 2.14
CA PRO A 60 -5.69 2.62 2.17
C PRO A 60 -4.59 1.55 2.19
N THR A 61 -3.53 1.72 1.38
CA THR A 61 -2.36 0.81 1.38
C THR A 61 -1.77 0.70 2.77
N LEU A 62 -1.47 1.83 3.42
CA LEU A 62 -0.89 1.87 4.76
C LEU A 62 -1.83 1.23 5.79
N VAL A 63 -3.13 1.51 5.71
CA VAL A 63 -4.13 0.90 6.61
C VAL A 63 -4.13 -0.62 6.48
N LEU A 64 -4.14 -1.16 5.26
CA LEU A 64 -4.12 -2.62 5.03
C LEU A 64 -2.82 -3.26 5.53
N VAL A 65 -1.68 -2.61 5.31
CA VAL A 65 -0.36 -3.10 5.79
C VAL A 65 -0.30 -3.10 7.32
N ILE A 66 -0.78 -2.04 7.97
CA ILE A 66 -0.87 -1.97 9.43
C ILE A 66 -1.80 -3.08 9.95
N LYS A 67 -2.95 -3.28 9.31
CA LYS A 67 -3.91 -4.33 9.70
C LYS A 67 -3.30 -5.73 9.56
N THR A 68 -2.52 -5.98 8.51
CA THR A 68 -1.74 -7.22 8.33
C THR A 68 -0.71 -7.39 9.43
N LYS A 69 0.06 -6.35 9.76
CA LYS A 69 1.04 -6.36 10.87
C LYS A 69 0.38 -6.69 12.21
N LEU A 70 -0.75 -6.06 12.53
CA LEU A 70 -1.51 -6.31 13.76
C LEU A 70 -2.06 -7.74 13.82
N ARG A 71 -2.53 -8.29 12.69
CA ARG A 71 -3.02 -9.67 12.61
C ARG A 71 -1.91 -10.69 12.86
N LEU A 72 -0.74 -10.50 12.24
CA LEU A 72 0.43 -11.35 12.45
C LEU A 72 0.96 -11.27 13.89
N SER A 73 0.98 -10.06 14.47
CA SER A 73 1.35 -9.86 15.87
C SER A 73 0.42 -10.60 16.83
N LYS A 74 -0.90 -10.59 16.59
CA LYS A 74 -1.86 -11.37 17.38
C LYS A 74 -1.70 -12.89 17.18
N SER A 75 -1.40 -13.33 15.95
CA SER A 75 -1.20 -14.75 15.64
C SER A 75 0.08 -15.34 16.23
N ALA A 76 1.08 -14.52 16.55
CA ALA A 76 2.34 -14.95 17.15
C ALA A 76 2.29 -15.05 18.69
N ILE A 77 1.21 -14.57 19.33
CA ILE A 77 1.02 -14.58 20.80
C ILE A 77 0.16 -15.78 21.25
N LYS A 78 -0.48 -16.50 20.32
CA LYS A 78 -1.15 -17.80 20.56
C LYS A 78 -0.21 -18.94 20.19
#